data_AF-A0A3N4J852-F1
#
_entry.id   AF-A0A3N4J852-F1
#
_cell.length_a   1.000
_cell.length_b   1.000
_cell.length_c   1.000
_cell.angle_alpha   90.00
_cell.angle_beta   90.00
_cell.angle_gamma   90.00
#
_symmetry.space_group_name_H-M   'P 1'
#
loop_
_entity.id
_entity.type
_entity.pdbx_description
1 polymer ?
#
loop_
_entity_poly.entity_id
_entity_poly.type
_entity_poly.pdbx_seq_one_letter_code
_entity_poly.pdbx_strand_id
1 'polypeptide(L)'
;DFHAQKGELQETLEKADHLVLFYPSFHYVLNFIEYFWDSAKVYVRANCEYPLPSLVCIVLEVLVQVLNKLIWKYYQQVLCMMEAYRHDLIYGSDDFKKHVFTRYSSHR
;
A
#
# COMPACT_ATOMS: atom_id res chain seq x y z
N ASP A 1 16.99 -23.33 24.21
CA ASP A 1 17.85 -22.63 23.27
C ASP A 1 17.03 -22.41 22.00
N PHE A 2 16.57 -21.18 21.78
CA PHE A 2 15.69 -20.80 20.65
C PHE A 2 16.41 -19.92 19.62
N HIS A 3 17.68 -19.59 19.85
CA HIS A 3 18.42 -18.65 19.01
C HIS A 3 18.66 -19.19 17.60
N ALA A 4 18.70 -20.50 17.42
CA ALA A 4 18.90 -21.15 16.13
C ALA A 4 17.57 -21.57 15.44
N GLN A 5 16.43 -21.46 16.11
CA GLN A 5 15.15 -21.89 15.55
C GLN A 5 14.52 -20.77 14.72
N LYS A 6 14.10 -21.11 13.49
CA LYS A 6 13.31 -20.20 12.66
C LYS A 6 11.88 -20.10 13.22
N GLY A 7 11.27 -18.92 13.08
CA GLY A 7 9.87 -18.76 13.45
C GLY A 7 8.95 -19.52 12.50
N GLU A 8 7.82 -20.02 12.99
CA GLU A 8 6.81 -20.77 12.19
C GLU A 8 6.40 -20.02 10.91
N LEU A 9 6.25 -18.68 11.01
CA LEU A 9 5.92 -17.84 9.85
C LEU A 9 7.02 -17.89 8.78
N GLN A 10 8.29 -17.81 9.17
CA GLN A 10 9.40 -17.89 8.24
C GLN A 10 9.45 -19.27 7.58
N GLU A 11 9.34 -20.35 8.37
CA GLU A 11 9.33 -21.72 7.85
C GLU A 11 8.18 -21.95 6.86
N THR A 12 6.99 -21.43 7.17
CA THR A 12 5.80 -21.55 6.31
C THR A 12 5.98 -20.82 4.98
N LEU A 13 6.53 -19.60 5.01
CA LEU A 13 6.78 -18.81 3.80
C LEU A 13 7.88 -19.43 2.92
N GLU A 14 8.98 -19.89 3.53
CA GLU A 14 10.05 -20.59 2.81
C GLU A 14 9.57 -21.89 2.18
N LYS A 15 8.74 -22.68 2.90
CA LYS A 15 8.15 -23.92 2.36
C LYS A 15 7.18 -23.67 1.20
N ALA A 16 6.52 -22.52 1.18
CA ALA A 16 5.62 -22.10 0.11
C ALA A 16 6.33 -21.39 -1.07
N ASP A 17 7.67 -21.27 -1.03
CA ASP A 17 8.48 -20.55 -2.02
C ASP A 17 8.01 -19.09 -2.22
N HIS A 18 7.59 -18.44 -1.14
CA HIS A 18 7.13 -17.05 -1.16
C HIS A 18 8.28 -16.07 -0.94
N LEU A 19 8.31 -15.01 -1.75
CA LEU A 19 9.22 -13.90 -1.56
C LEU A 19 8.63 -12.88 -0.60
N VAL A 20 9.44 -12.39 0.34
CA VAL A 20 9.03 -11.39 1.33
C VAL A 20 9.61 -10.03 0.97
N LEU A 21 8.73 -9.03 0.83
CA LEU A 21 9.13 -7.64 0.65
C LEU A 21 9.28 -6.97 2.03
N PHE A 22 10.49 -6.48 2.32
CA PHE A 22 10.77 -5.73 3.54
C PHE A 22 10.64 -4.23 3.27
N TYR A 23 9.87 -3.55 4.11
CA TYR A 23 9.71 -2.10 4.09
C TYR A 23 10.45 -1.47 5.28
N PRO A 24 10.96 -0.23 5.15
CA PRO A 24 11.53 0.48 6.28
C PRO A 24 10.50 0.68 7.40
N SER A 25 10.93 0.53 8.65
CA SER A 25 10.08 0.82 9.80
C SER A 25 9.54 2.24 9.75
N PHE A 26 8.28 2.45 10.14
CA PHE A 26 7.59 3.74 10.16
C PHE A 26 7.35 4.43 8.79
N HIS A 27 7.61 3.73 7.68
CA HIS A 27 7.36 4.26 6.32
C HIS A 27 6.19 3.54 5.65
N TYR A 28 5.02 3.53 6.30
CA TYR A 28 3.83 2.85 5.77
C TYR A 28 3.40 3.38 4.39
N VAL A 29 3.72 4.64 4.07
CA VAL A 29 3.49 5.25 2.76
C VAL A 29 4.20 4.53 1.61
N LEU A 30 5.22 3.73 1.90
CA LEU A 30 5.92 2.89 0.92
C LEU A 30 5.23 1.54 0.70
N ASN A 31 4.19 1.21 1.45
CA ASN A 31 3.38 0.02 1.21
C ASN A 31 2.15 0.41 0.37
N PHE A 32 2.14 0.03 -0.91
CA PHE A 32 1.09 0.47 -1.84
C PHE A 32 -0.32 0.01 -1.43
N ILE A 33 -0.43 -1.05 -0.61
CA ILE A 33 -1.72 -1.53 -0.11
C ILE A 33 -2.40 -0.52 0.82
N GLU A 34 -1.66 0.39 1.46
CA GLU A 34 -2.23 1.44 2.31
C GLU A 34 -3.12 2.38 1.49
N TYR A 35 -2.74 2.71 0.26
CA TYR A 35 -3.57 3.53 -0.64
C TYR A 35 -4.84 2.81 -1.10
N PHE A 36 -4.74 1.51 -1.33
CA PHE A 36 -5.89 0.67 -1.63
C PHE A 36 -6.88 0.68 -0.45
N TRP A 37 -6.39 0.49 0.78
CA TRP A 37 -7.20 0.53 1.97
C TRP A 37 -7.78 1.92 2.25
N ASP A 38 -7.03 2.98 2.00
CA ASP A 38 -7.52 4.36 2.14
C ASP A 38 -8.68 4.64 1.19
N SER A 39 -8.54 4.27 -0.09
CA SER A 39 -9.64 4.35 -1.06
C SER A 39 -10.85 3.54 -0.63
N ALA A 40 -10.64 2.33 -0.11
CA ALA A 40 -11.73 1.49 0.37
C ALA A 40 -12.44 2.12 1.58
N LYS A 41 -11.69 2.66 2.55
CA LYS A 41 -12.23 3.33 3.74
C LYS A 41 -13.07 4.55 3.38
N VAL A 42 -12.64 5.35 2.40
CA VAL A 42 -13.41 6.52 1.94
C VAL A 42 -14.78 6.09 1.42
N TYR A 43 -14.86 5.05 0.59
CA TYR A 43 -16.14 4.53 0.11
C TYR A 43 -16.98 3.97 1.25
N VAL A 44 -16.40 3.11 2.09
CA VAL A 44 -17.11 2.50 3.22
C VAL A 44 -17.70 3.59 4.09
N ARG A 45 -16.93 4.62 4.44
CA ARG A 45 -17.41 5.74 5.28
C ARG A 45 -18.57 6.51 4.65
N ALA A 46 -18.59 6.64 3.32
CA ALA A 46 -19.66 7.33 2.61
C ALA A 46 -20.97 6.51 2.52
N ASN A 47 -20.88 5.17 2.61
CA ASN A 47 -22.01 4.26 2.38
C ASN A 47 -22.40 3.42 3.61
N CYS A 48 -21.63 3.50 4.71
CA CYS A 48 -21.84 2.66 5.88
C CYS A 48 -22.98 3.15 6.76
N GLU A 49 -23.90 2.24 7.10
CA GLU A 49 -25.00 2.47 8.03
C GLU A 49 -24.60 2.32 9.50
N TYR A 50 -23.36 1.88 9.77
CA TYR A 50 -22.70 1.64 11.07
C TYR A 50 -22.90 0.29 11.81
N PRO A 51 -23.96 -0.51 11.61
CA PRO A 51 -24.01 -1.88 12.12
C PRO A 51 -22.88 -2.76 11.56
N LEU A 52 -22.32 -3.63 12.41
CA LEU A 52 -21.25 -4.54 12.02
C LEU A 52 -21.61 -5.45 10.82
N PRO A 53 -22.82 -6.05 10.71
CA PRO A 53 -23.16 -6.86 9.55
C PRO A 53 -23.15 -6.06 8.24
N SER A 54 -23.77 -4.87 8.24
CA SER A 54 -23.78 -3.97 7.08
C SER A 54 -22.35 -3.52 6.72
N LEU A 55 -21.51 -3.23 7.72
CA LEU A 55 -20.11 -2.87 7.51
C LEU A 55 -19.32 -3.98 6.82
N VAL A 56 -19.49 -5.24 7.23
CA VAL A 56 -18.82 -6.39 6.58
C VAL A 56 -19.24 -6.51 5.12
N CYS A 57 -20.53 -6.40 4.82
CA CYS A 57 -21.03 -6.46 3.44
C CYS A 57 -20.42 -5.35 2.57
N ILE A 58 -20.45 -4.10 3.04
CA ILE A 58 -19.94 -2.96 2.28
C ILE A 58 -18.44 -3.06 2.05
N VAL A 59 -17.66 -3.51 3.05
CA VAL A 59 -16.22 -3.71 2.88
C VAL A 59 -15.96 -4.72 1.77
N LEU A 60 -16.65 -5.87 1.76
CA LEU A 60 -16.47 -6.89 0.72
C LEU A 60 -16.84 -6.37 -0.67
N GLU A 61 -17.95 -5.64 -0.79
CA GLU A 61 -18.38 -5.04 -2.06
C GLU A 61 -17.34 -4.06 -2.62
N VAL A 62 -16.77 -3.22 -1.75
CA VAL A 62 -15.77 -2.23 -2.14
C VAL A 62 -14.49 -2.89 -2.63
N LEU A 63 -14.03 -3.93 -1.95
CA LEU A 63 -12.80 -4.64 -2.32
C LEU A 63 -12.87 -5.22 -3.74
N VAL A 64 -14.05 -5.63 -4.19
CA VAL A 64 -14.28 -6.13 -5.55
C VAL A 64 -14.38 -4.98 -6.57
N GLN A 65 -14.84 -3.80 -6.15
CA GLN A 65 -15.02 -2.64 -7.03
C GLN A 65 -13.72 -1.87 -7.32
N VAL A 66 -12.68 -2.01 -6.50
CA VAL A 66 -11.42 -1.31 -6.74
C VAL A 66 -10.78 -1.83 -8.04
N LEU A 67 -10.69 -0.95 -9.03
CA LEU A 67 -10.11 -1.28 -10.33
C LEU A 67 -8.64 -1.70 -10.20
N ASN A 68 -8.26 -2.80 -10.86
CA ASN A 68 -6.85 -3.23 -10.97
C ASN A 68 -5.91 -2.11 -11.46
N LYS A 69 -6.42 -1.21 -12.31
CA LYS A 69 -5.69 -0.03 -12.80
C LYS A 69 -5.30 0.93 -11.66
N LEU A 70 -6.11 1.05 -10.61
CA LEU A 70 -5.78 1.85 -9.43
C LEU A 70 -4.69 1.18 -8.59
N ILE A 71 -4.77 -0.14 -8.40
CA ILE A 71 -3.74 -0.91 -7.68
C ILE A 71 -2.37 -0.70 -8.34
N TRP A 72 -2.31 -0.82 -9.68
CA TRP A 72 -1.09 -0.56 -10.41
C TRP A 72 -0.58 0.86 -10.18
N LYS A 73 -1.46 1.87 -10.23
CA LYS A 73 -1.09 3.28 -10.01
C LYS A 73 -0.49 3.50 -8.62
N TYR A 74 -1.06 2.89 -7.59
CA TYR A 74 -0.54 2.98 -6.23
C TYR A 74 0.84 2.34 -6.11
N TYR A 75 1.03 1.17 -6.72
CA TYR A 75 2.34 0.53 -6.77
C TYR A 75 3.39 1.44 -7.43
N GLN A 76 3.02 2.07 -8.54
CA GLN A 76 3.93 2.94 -9.27
C GLN A 76 4.25 4.25 -8.55
N GLN A 77 3.27 4.81 -7.84
CA GLN A 77 3.47 5.97 -6.98
C GLN A 77 4.50 5.65 -5.89
N VAL A 78 4.39 4.49 -5.24
CA VAL A 78 5.36 4.03 -4.24
C VAL A 78 6.77 3.90 -4.85
N LEU A 79 6.90 3.35 -6.05
CA LEU A 79 8.20 3.28 -6.73
C LEU A 79 8.80 4.67 -6.96
N CYS A 80 7.99 5.65 -7.37
CA CYS A 80 8.45 7.04 -7.53
C CYS A 80 8.84 7.67 -6.18
N MET A 81 8.14 7.34 -5.09
CA MET A 81 8.51 7.79 -3.74
C MET A 81 9.84 7.18 -3.28
N MET A 82 10.05 5.87 -3.50
CA MET A 82 11.32 5.20 -3.20
C MET A 82 12.47 5.83 -3.99
N GLU A 83 12.23 6.17 -5.26
CA GLU A 83 13.23 6.84 -6.10
C GLU A 83 13.51 8.27 -5.62
N ALA A 84 12.49 9.01 -5.19
CA ALA A 84 12.68 10.33 -4.58
C ALA A 84 13.55 10.24 -3.32
N TYR A 85 13.32 9.24 -2.45
CA TYR A 85 14.15 9.02 -1.28
C TYR A 85 15.59 8.63 -1.60
N ARG A 86 15.83 7.87 -2.68
CA ARG A 86 17.19 7.57 -3.17
C ARG A 86 17.95 8.80 -3.66
N HIS A 87 17.23 9.85 -4.04
CA HIS A 87 17.79 11.15 -4.41
C HIS A 87 17.80 12.13 -3.22
N ASP A 88 17.66 11.64 -1.99
CA ASP A 88 17.64 12.44 -0.77
C ASP A 88 16.56 13.54 -0.73
N LEU A 89 15.47 13.36 -1.51
CA LEU A 89 14.36 14.30 -1.50
C LEU A 89 13.53 14.14 -0.22
N ILE A 90 13.33 15.25 0.48
CA ILE A 90 12.57 15.29 1.73
C ILE A 90 11.08 15.14 1.44
N TYR A 91 10.41 14.21 2.12
CA TYR A 91 8.96 14.01 2.01
C TYR A 91 8.20 15.33 2.22
N GLY A 92 7.30 15.65 1.30
CA GLY A 92 6.46 16.86 1.38
C GLY A 92 7.13 18.16 0.89
N SER A 93 8.43 18.14 0.57
CA SER A 93 9.10 19.26 -0.11
C SER A 93 8.51 19.48 -1.52
N ASP A 94 8.70 20.67 -2.09
CA ASP A 94 8.19 20.97 -3.42
C ASP A 94 8.87 20.11 -4.50
N ASP A 95 10.15 19.81 -4.34
CA ASP A 95 10.89 18.96 -5.27
C ASP A 95 10.45 17.48 -5.17
N PHE A 96 10.15 17.00 -3.96
CA PHE A 96 9.52 15.69 -3.78
C PHE A 96 8.15 15.63 -4.46
N LYS A 97 7.29 16.63 -4.23
CA LYS A 97 5.95 16.68 -4.85
C LYS A 97 6.02 16.71 -6.37
N LYS A 98 6.95 17.49 -6.92
CA LYS A 98 7.22 17.50 -8.36
C LYS A 98 7.64 16.11 -8.84
N HIS A 99 8.62 15.49 -8.19
CA HIS A 99 9.13 14.19 -8.59
C HIS A 99 8.04 13.09 -8.58
N VAL A 100 7.25 13.03 -7.51
CA VAL A 100 6.30 11.94 -7.27
C VAL A 100 4.95 12.18 -7.97
N PHE A 101 4.42 13.40 -7.93
CA PHE A 101 3.04 13.68 -8.37
C PHE A 101 2.94 14.36 -9.73
N THR A 102 4.00 15.00 -10.24
CA THR A 102 3.92 15.73 -11.52
C THR A 102 4.49 14.96 -12.70
N ARG A 103 5.42 14.02 -12.46
CA ARG A 103 6.11 13.26 -13.52
C ARG A 103 5.17 12.38 -14.36
N TYR A 104 3.99 12.03 -13.84
CA TYR A 104 2.94 11.26 -14.53
C TYR A 104 1.73 12.08 -14.98
N SER A 105 1.71 13.39 -14.71
CA SER A 105 0.64 14.29 -15.18
C SER A 105 0.81 14.71 -16.63
N SER A 106 1.96 14.43 -17.26
CA SER A 106 2.31 14.82 -18.64
C SER A 106 1.78 13.88 -19.73
N HIS A 107 1.21 12.72 -19.37
CA HIS A 107 0.63 11.76 -20.33
C HIS A 107 -0.90 11.68 -20.25
N ARG A 108 -1.54 12.77 -19.81
CA ARG A 108 -2.99 12.87 -19.72
C ARG A 108 -3.55 13.83 -20.76
#